data_AF-A0A562ID83-F1
#
_entry.id   AF-A0A562ID83-F1
#
_cell.length_a   1.000
_cell.length_b   1.000
_cell.length_c   1.000
_cell.angle_alpha   90.00
_cell.angle_beta   90.00
_cell.angle_gamma   90.00
#
_symmetry.space_group_name_H-M   'P 1'
#
loop_
_entity.id
_entity.type
_entity.pdbx_description
1 polymer ?
#
loop_
_entity_poly.entity_id
_entity_poly.type
_entity_poly.pdbx_seq_one_letter_code
_entity_poly.pdbx_strand_id
1 'polypeptide(L)'
;MSGAAVLRDRALRLLPGRADWIAVRRSPRRDLLAGLTVAVVALPLALAFGVTSGLGAQAGLVTAVVAGTVAAVFGGSNLQVSGPTGAMTVVLVPVVQQFGPTGVLMVGAMAGLVLIALALARLGRYVRYLPTPVIEGFTAGIAVVIALQQVPAALGVTDAHGERVWAVAGDAVARFVVHPRPAALATAIGVAALMLLGARWWPGVPFSLLGVAAATVLAETAPVDLVRIGALPQGLPAPSLAFLDPGAIGVLLPSALAVAALAALESLLSATVADGMTVGERHDPTGSCSARGWPTSPRRCSAVSRPPPPSPAPP
;
A
#
# COMPACT_ATOMS: atom_id res chain seq x y z
N MET A 1 -3.83 27.95 -26.67
CA MET A 1 -4.81 27.30 -25.76
C MET A 1 -4.69 27.96 -24.40
N SER A 2 -5.77 28.50 -23.82
CA SER A 2 -5.76 29.09 -22.47
C SER A 2 -5.28 28.06 -21.44
N GLY A 3 -4.49 28.48 -20.44
CA GLY A 3 -3.98 27.61 -19.38
C GLY A 3 -5.09 26.81 -18.66
N ALA A 4 -6.29 27.38 -18.56
CA ALA A 4 -7.47 26.72 -18.02
C ALA A 4 -7.94 25.52 -18.87
N ALA A 5 -7.82 25.59 -20.20
CA ALA A 5 -8.19 24.50 -21.10
C ALA A 5 -7.21 23.32 -20.99
N VAL A 6 -5.92 23.61 -20.78
CA VAL A 6 -4.89 22.58 -20.55
C VAL A 6 -5.08 21.89 -19.20
N LEU A 7 -5.38 22.65 -18.15
CA LEU A 7 -5.69 22.10 -16.83
C LEU A 7 -6.97 21.25 -16.85
N ARG A 8 -8.01 21.71 -17.54
CA ARG A 8 -9.26 20.95 -17.70
C ARG A 8 -9.03 19.62 -18.43
N ASP A 9 -8.27 19.63 -19.53
CA ASP A 9 -7.94 18.38 -20.24
C ASP A 9 -7.11 17.42 -19.38
N ARG A 10 -6.20 17.94 -18.55
CA ARG A 10 -5.45 17.10 -17.59
C ARG A 10 -6.34 16.51 -16.51
N ALA A 11 -7.23 17.30 -15.92
CA ALA A 11 -8.17 16.81 -14.90
C ALA A 11 -9.12 15.74 -15.45
N LEU A 12 -9.63 15.91 -16.68
CA LEU A 12 -10.50 14.93 -17.32
C LEU A 12 -9.80 13.59 -17.61
N ARG A 13 -8.47 13.57 -17.74
CA ARG A 13 -7.69 12.33 -17.92
C ARG A 13 -7.45 11.55 -16.63
N LEU A 14 -7.66 12.17 -15.46
CA LEU A 14 -7.63 11.45 -14.18
C LEU A 14 -8.90 10.61 -13.96
N LEU A 15 -9.96 10.87 -14.74
CA LEU A 15 -11.22 10.13 -14.63
C LEU A 15 -11.19 8.88 -15.53
N PRO A 16 -11.79 7.77 -15.08
CA PRO A 16 -11.85 6.53 -15.86
C PRO A 16 -12.61 6.73 -17.18
N GLY A 17 -12.00 6.29 -18.29
CA GLY A 17 -12.56 6.45 -19.62
C GLY A 17 -13.42 5.26 -20.06
N ARG A 18 -14.14 5.40 -21.18
CA ARG A 18 -14.95 4.31 -21.77
C ARG A 18 -14.12 3.04 -22.06
N ALA A 19 -12.86 3.20 -22.44
CA ALA A 19 -11.96 2.09 -22.74
C ALA A 19 -11.65 1.24 -21.49
N ASP A 20 -11.61 1.86 -20.31
CA ASP A 20 -11.32 1.18 -19.05
C ASP A 20 -12.49 0.31 -18.61
N TRP A 21 -13.71 0.84 -18.72
CA TRP A 21 -14.94 0.09 -18.47
C TRP A 21 -15.13 -1.10 -19.41
N ILE A 22 -14.71 -0.99 -20.67
CA ILE A 22 -14.75 -2.12 -21.62
C ILE A 22 -13.78 -3.22 -21.19
N ALA A 23 -12.59 -2.86 -20.68
CA ALA A 23 -11.61 -3.84 -20.26
C ALA A 23 -12.02 -4.59 -18.98
N VAL A 24 -12.58 -3.90 -18.00
CA VAL A 24 -13.14 -4.51 -16.76
C VAL A 24 -14.17 -5.59 -17.09
N ARG A 25 -14.90 -5.44 -18.21
CA ARG A 25 -15.93 -6.40 -18.63
C ARG A 25 -15.38 -7.63 -19.37
N ARG A 26 -14.07 -7.68 -19.69
CA ARG A 26 -13.50 -8.80 -20.47
C ARG A 26 -13.35 -10.08 -19.64
N SER A 27 -12.96 -9.97 -18.36
CA SER A 27 -12.62 -11.12 -17.51
C SER A 27 -13.16 -11.02 -16.08
N PRO A 28 -14.46 -10.70 -15.87
CA PRO A 28 -14.99 -10.36 -14.55
C PRO A 28 -14.84 -11.47 -13.51
N ARG A 29 -14.94 -12.74 -13.91
CA ARG A 29 -14.76 -13.87 -12.99
C ARG A 29 -13.32 -14.02 -12.50
N ARG A 30 -12.36 -13.86 -13.42
CA ARG A 30 -10.93 -13.97 -13.10
C ARG A 30 -10.50 -12.81 -12.21
N ASP A 31 -10.95 -11.60 -12.52
CA ASP A 31 -10.61 -10.39 -11.79
C ASP A 31 -11.25 -10.39 -10.39
N LEU A 32 -12.48 -10.90 -10.26
CA LEU A 32 -13.14 -11.06 -8.97
C LEU A 32 -12.43 -12.08 -8.08
N LEU A 33 -12.07 -13.25 -8.62
CA LEU A 33 -11.32 -14.27 -7.88
C LEU A 33 -9.94 -13.75 -7.46
N ALA A 34 -9.22 -13.08 -8.37
CA ALA A 34 -7.94 -12.45 -8.06
C ALA A 34 -8.10 -11.37 -6.96
N GLY A 35 -9.06 -10.47 -7.10
CA GLY A 35 -9.36 -9.43 -6.10
C GLY A 35 -9.72 -10.01 -4.75
N LEU A 36 -10.50 -11.09 -4.70
CA LEU A 36 -10.83 -11.80 -3.46
C LEU A 36 -9.59 -12.41 -2.80
N THR A 37 -8.73 -13.07 -3.58
CA THR A 37 -7.48 -13.64 -3.04
C THR A 37 -6.55 -12.57 -2.48
N VAL A 38 -6.42 -11.44 -3.17
CA VAL A 38 -5.64 -10.28 -2.70
C VAL A 38 -6.26 -9.69 -1.44
N ALA A 39 -7.58 -9.51 -1.38
CA ALA A 39 -8.27 -8.97 -0.22
C ALA A 39 -8.07 -9.85 1.02
N VAL A 40 -8.15 -11.18 0.85
CA VAL A 40 -7.90 -12.15 1.92
C VAL A 40 -6.47 -12.05 2.46
N VAL A 41 -5.48 -11.88 1.59
CA VAL A 41 -4.07 -11.73 1.98
C VAL A 41 -3.78 -10.36 2.61
N ALA A 42 -4.44 -9.31 2.12
CA ALA A 42 -4.26 -7.93 2.61
C ALA A 42 -4.92 -7.69 3.98
N LEU A 43 -5.96 -8.45 4.32
CA LEU A 43 -6.75 -8.24 5.54
C LEU A 43 -5.89 -8.34 6.83
N PRO A 44 -5.10 -9.39 7.08
CA PRO A 44 -4.20 -9.44 8.25
C PRO A 44 -3.20 -8.29 8.31
N LEU A 45 -2.64 -7.92 7.16
CA LEU A 45 -1.63 -6.88 7.05
C LEU A 45 -2.21 -5.49 7.36
N ALA A 46 -3.42 -5.20 6.87
CA ALA A 46 -4.12 -3.95 7.17
C ALA A 46 -4.44 -3.81 8.67
N LEU A 47 -4.92 -4.89 9.29
CA LEU A 47 -5.18 -4.95 10.73
C LEU A 47 -3.91 -4.69 11.54
N ALA A 48 -2.82 -5.40 11.20
CA ALA A 48 -1.53 -5.28 11.86
C ALA A 48 -1.01 -3.83 11.81
N PHE A 49 -0.97 -3.22 10.62
CA PHE A 49 -0.49 -1.84 10.48
C PHE A 49 -1.40 -0.81 11.18
N GLY A 50 -2.71 -1.03 11.17
CA GLY A 50 -3.64 -0.20 11.94
C GLY A 50 -3.33 -0.21 13.44
N VAL A 51 -3.11 -1.39 14.02
CA VAL A 51 -2.74 -1.55 15.44
C VAL A 51 -1.37 -0.95 15.73
N THR A 52 -0.35 -1.22 14.90
CA THR A 52 1.01 -0.69 15.13
C THR A 52 1.10 0.82 14.99
N SER A 53 0.17 1.45 14.27
CA SER A 53 0.09 2.91 14.16
C SER A 53 -0.52 3.60 15.39
N GLY A 54 -1.08 2.85 16.34
CA GLY A 54 -1.79 3.38 17.49
C GLY A 54 -3.22 3.84 17.20
N LEU A 55 -3.67 3.79 15.95
CA LEU A 55 -5.04 4.14 15.54
C LEU A 55 -6.03 2.97 15.68
N GLY A 56 -5.52 1.76 15.89
CA GLY A 56 -6.29 0.54 16.03
C GLY A 56 -6.60 -0.16 14.71
N ALA A 57 -7.05 -1.41 14.82
CA ALA A 57 -7.36 -2.30 13.71
C ALA A 57 -8.38 -1.69 12.72
N GLN A 58 -9.37 -0.95 13.25
CA GLN A 58 -10.39 -0.26 12.47
C GLN A 58 -9.79 0.69 11.44
N ALA A 59 -8.83 1.52 11.85
CA ALA A 59 -8.23 2.51 10.98
C ALA A 59 -7.50 1.85 9.80
N GLY A 60 -6.81 0.73 10.05
CA GLY A 60 -6.15 -0.07 9.02
C GLY A 60 -7.13 -0.64 8.00
N LEU A 61 -8.24 -1.24 8.47
CA LEU A 61 -9.31 -1.76 7.60
C LEU A 61 -9.95 -0.66 6.75
N VAL A 62 -10.36 0.44 7.38
CA VAL A 62 -10.99 1.58 6.70
C VAL A 62 -10.05 2.14 5.65
N THR A 63 -8.77 2.31 5.99
CA THR A 63 -7.75 2.80 5.05
C THR A 63 -7.59 1.85 3.86
N ALA A 64 -7.52 0.54 4.09
CA ALA A 64 -7.41 -0.44 3.01
C ALA A 64 -8.61 -0.39 2.06
N VAL A 65 -9.83 -0.32 2.60
CA VAL A 65 -11.07 -0.25 1.79
C VAL A 65 -11.14 1.07 1.01
N VAL A 66 -10.95 2.21 1.68
CA VAL A 66 -11.09 3.54 1.06
C VAL A 66 -9.96 3.79 0.07
N ALA A 67 -8.70 3.61 0.47
CA ALA A 67 -7.56 3.82 -0.41
C ALA A 67 -7.57 2.84 -1.58
N GLY A 68 -7.89 1.56 -1.35
CA GLY A 68 -8.03 0.56 -2.40
C GLY A 68 -9.13 0.91 -3.40
N THR A 69 -10.29 1.38 -2.93
CA THR A 69 -11.39 1.78 -3.82
C THR A 69 -11.04 3.02 -4.64
N VAL A 70 -10.48 4.05 -4.01
CA VAL A 70 -10.05 5.28 -4.69
C VAL A 70 -8.96 4.97 -5.71
N ALA A 71 -7.95 4.18 -5.35
CA ALA A 71 -6.89 3.78 -6.26
C ALA A 71 -7.39 2.87 -7.40
N ALA A 72 -8.35 1.99 -7.16
CA ALA A 72 -8.92 1.15 -8.22
C ALA A 72 -9.69 1.97 -9.27
N VAL A 73 -10.30 3.10 -8.87
CA VAL A 73 -11.09 3.96 -9.76
C VAL A 73 -10.23 5.00 -10.48
N PHE A 74 -9.28 5.62 -9.78
CA PHE A 74 -8.47 6.74 -10.28
C PHE A 74 -7.00 6.38 -10.56
N GLY A 75 -6.57 5.17 -10.25
CA GLY A 75 -5.19 4.71 -10.42
C GLY A 75 -4.82 4.42 -11.87
N GLY A 76 -3.51 4.46 -12.14
CA GLY A 76 -2.94 4.29 -13.48
C GLY A 76 -2.34 2.90 -13.76
N SER A 77 -2.61 1.90 -12.92
CA SER A 77 -2.08 0.53 -13.07
C SER A 77 -3.16 -0.52 -12.84
N ASN A 78 -3.23 -1.53 -13.70
CA ASN A 78 -4.27 -2.58 -13.66
C ASN A 78 -4.04 -3.65 -12.59
N LEU A 79 -2.82 -3.75 -12.05
CA LEU A 79 -2.43 -4.78 -11.08
C LEU A 79 -2.01 -4.20 -9.72
N GLN A 80 -2.04 -2.88 -9.56
CA GLN A 80 -1.65 -2.23 -8.33
C GLN A 80 -2.78 -2.31 -7.30
N VAL A 81 -2.39 -2.62 -6.07
CA VAL A 81 -3.28 -2.68 -4.90
C VAL A 81 -2.78 -1.66 -3.90
N SER A 82 -3.68 -0.82 -3.40
CA SER A 82 -3.34 0.24 -2.44
C SER A 82 -3.94 -0.05 -1.07
N GLY A 83 -3.17 0.21 -0.03
CA GLY A 83 -3.54 -0.01 1.36
C GLY A 83 -2.54 0.61 2.33
N PRO A 84 -2.70 0.41 3.65
CA PRO A 84 -1.76 0.92 4.64
C PRO A 84 -0.39 0.24 4.51
N THR A 85 0.68 1.01 4.71
CA THR A 85 2.07 0.50 4.70
C THR A 85 2.81 0.79 6.01
N GLY A 86 3.74 -0.10 6.37
CA GLY A 86 4.57 0.05 7.57
C GLY A 86 5.47 1.30 7.53
N ALA A 87 5.94 1.69 6.34
CA ALA A 87 6.74 2.90 6.14
C ALA A 87 5.95 4.17 6.51
N MET A 88 4.68 4.26 6.11
CA MET A 88 3.80 5.37 6.51
C MET A 88 3.57 5.40 8.02
N THR A 89 3.52 4.23 8.68
CA THR A 89 3.34 4.14 10.13
C THR A 89 4.43 4.88 10.90
N VAL A 90 5.69 4.82 10.46
CA VAL A 90 6.81 5.55 11.10
C VAL A 90 6.56 7.06 11.13
N VAL A 91 6.03 7.60 10.02
CA VAL A 91 5.77 9.04 9.88
C VAL A 91 4.50 9.45 10.62
N LEU A 92 3.52 8.55 10.69
CA LEU A 92 2.22 8.85 11.30
C LEU A 92 2.20 8.70 12.82
N VAL A 93 3.00 7.82 13.42
CA VAL A 93 3.01 7.63 14.89
C VAL A 93 3.22 8.95 15.66
N PRO A 94 4.21 9.81 15.33
CA PRO A 94 4.36 11.11 15.99
C PRO A 94 3.13 12.02 15.81
N VAL A 95 2.49 11.98 14.63
CA VAL A 95 1.27 12.75 14.34
C VAL A 95 0.11 12.25 15.20
N VAL A 96 -0.05 10.94 15.37
CA VAL A 96 -1.07 10.34 16.24
C VAL A 96 -0.87 10.78 17.69
N GLN A 97 0.37 10.79 18.17
CA GLN A 97 0.67 11.18 19.56
C GLN A 97 0.37 12.66 19.83
N GLN A 98 0.60 13.54 18.85
CA GLN A 98 0.43 14.99 19.03
C GLN A 98 -0.97 15.50 18.66
N PHE A 99 -1.56 14.97 17.58
CA PHE A 99 -2.81 15.48 16.97
C PHE A 99 -3.93 14.44 16.95
N GLY A 100 -3.69 13.23 17.44
CA GLY A 100 -4.67 12.15 17.45
C GLY A 100 -5.06 11.64 16.05
N PRO A 101 -6.16 10.87 15.96
CA PRO A 101 -6.63 10.31 14.70
C PRO A 101 -7.02 11.34 13.64
N THR A 102 -7.56 12.49 14.06
CA THR A 102 -7.94 13.59 13.16
C THR A 102 -6.72 14.20 12.48
N GLY A 103 -5.59 14.32 13.17
CA GLY A 103 -4.32 14.76 12.58
C GLY A 103 -3.86 13.87 11.44
N VAL A 104 -4.01 12.55 11.56
CA VAL A 104 -3.65 11.60 10.49
C VAL A 104 -4.54 11.76 9.27
N LEU A 105 -5.86 11.95 9.47
CA LEU A 105 -6.79 12.21 8.37
C LEU A 105 -6.46 13.53 7.65
N MET A 106 -6.10 14.56 8.40
CA MET A 106 -5.67 15.85 7.85
C MET A 106 -4.37 15.71 7.04
N VAL A 107 -3.36 15.04 7.59
CA VAL A 107 -2.11 14.72 6.87
C VAL A 107 -2.39 13.93 5.60
N GLY A 108 -3.26 12.93 5.65
CA GLY A 108 -3.67 12.15 4.49
C GLY A 108 -4.36 12.99 3.41
N ALA A 109 -5.28 13.88 3.80
CA ALA A 109 -5.95 14.79 2.88
C ALA A 109 -4.96 15.76 2.21
N MET A 110 -4.05 16.36 3.00
CA MET A 110 -3.00 17.24 2.48
C MET A 110 -2.04 16.49 1.54
N ALA A 111 -1.60 15.29 1.93
CA ALA A 111 -0.74 14.46 1.09
C ALA A 111 -1.43 14.09 -0.23
N GLY A 112 -2.72 13.76 -0.19
CA GLY A 112 -3.54 13.51 -1.38
C GLY A 112 -3.62 14.72 -2.31
N LEU A 113 -3.83 15.93 -1.76
CA LEU A 113 -3.81 17.16 -2.54
C LEU A 113 -2.44 17.43 -3.18
N VAL A 114 -1.36 17.19 -2.44
CA VAL A 114 0.01 17.29 -2.97
C VAL A 114 0.21 16.30 -4.12
N LEU A 115 -0.20 15.05 -3.96
CA LEU A 115 -0.11 14.03 -5.01
C LEU A 115 -0.91 14.41 -6.26
N ILE A 116 -2.13 14.93 -6.10
CA ILE A 116 -2.94 15.43 -7.21
C ILE A 116 -2.24 16.61 -7.91
N ALA A 117 -1.68 17.55 -7.15
CA ALA A 117 -0.93 18.68 -7.71
C ALA A 117 0.30 18.21 -8.50
N LEU A 118 1.07 17.25 -7.97
CA LEU A 118 2.21 16.64 -8.65
C LEU A 118 1.80 15.90 -9.93
N ALA A 119 0.68 15.18 -9.90
CA ALA A 119 0.11 14.50 -11.07
C ALA A 119 -0.31 15.49 -12.15
N LEU A 120 -1.03 16.56 -11.79
CA LEU A 120 -1.43 17.64 -12.70
C LEU A 120 -0.22 18.37 -13.30
N ALA A 121 0.84 18.53 -12.52
CA ALA A 121 2.10 19.09 -12.97
C ALA A 121 2.95 18.10 -13.79
N ARG A 122 2.53 16.83 -13.89
CA ARG A 122 3.22 15.73 -14.57
C ARG A 122 4.62 15.46 -14.03
N LEU A 123 4.82 15.64 -12.73
CA LEU A 123 6.12 15.36 -12.11
C LEU A 123 6.45 13.86 -12.11
N GLY A 124 5.46 12.98 -12.23
CA GLY A 124 5.68 11.53 -12.34
C GLY A 124 6.55 11.11 -13.55
N ARG A 125 6.69 11.95 -14.59
CA ARG A 125 7.59 11.65 -15.72
C ARG A 125 9.06 11.66 -15.32
N TYR A 126 9.42 12.33 -14.22
CA TYR A 126 10.81 12.45 -13.80
C TYR A 126 11.33 11.23 -13.05
N VAL A 127 10.42 10.33 -12.67
CA VAL A 127 10.74 9.07 -11.99
C VAL A 127 11.70 8.21 -12.81
N ARG A 128 11.59 8.26 -14.14
CA ARG A 128 12.52 7.59 -15.07
C ARG A 128 13.99 8.01 -14.93
N TYR A 129 14.27 9.11 -14.23
CA TYR A 129 15.62 9.61 -13.99
C TYR A 129 16.16 9.22 -12.61
N LEU A 130 15.37 8.53 -11.78
CA LEU A 130 15.86 7.99 -10.52
C LEU A 130 16.89 6.89 -10.80
N PRO A 131 18.13 7.03 -10.31
CA PRO A 131 19.13 5.97 -10.44
C PRO A 131 18.66 4.68 -9.75
N THR A 132 18.89 3.52 -10.38
CA THR A 132 18.61 2.20 -9.79
C THR A 132 19.17 2.04 -8.36
N PRO A 133 20.39 2.52 -8.04
CA PRO A 133 20.91 2.44 -6.67
C PRO A 133 20.04 3.15 -5.61
N VAL A 134 19.34 4.23 -5.99
CA VAL A 134 18.43 4.95 -5.07
C VAL A 134 17.19 4.11 -4.79
N ILE A 135 16.65 3.46 -5.82
CA ILE A 135 15.48 2.57 -5.71
C ILE A 135 15.82 1.35 -4.86
N GLU A 136 16.96 0.71 -5.11
CA GLU A 136 17.45 -0.43 -4.34
C GLU A 136 17.68 -0.05 -2.88
N GLY A 137 18.36 1.08 -2.62
CA GLY A 137 18.60 1.58 -1.26
C GLY A 137 17.32 1.91 -0.50
N PHE A 138 16.35 2.55 -1.17
CA PHE A 138 15.04 2.85 -0.58
C PHE A 138 14.27 1.57 -0.25
N THR A 139 14.24 0.61 -1.16
CA THR A 139 13.55 -0.67 -0.97
C THR A 139 14.18 -1.48 0.16
N ALA A 140 15.52 -1.55 0.20
CA ALA A 140 16.26 -2.19 1.29
C ALA A 140 16.02 -1.49 2.64
N GLY A 141 15.98 -0.15 2.64
CA GLY A 141 15.66 0.66 3.82
C GLY A 141 14.27 0.36 4.37
N ILE A 142 13.24 0.32 3.51
CA ILE A 142 11.88 -0.08 3.90
C ILE A 142 11.86 -1.51 4.45
N ALA A 143 12.55 -2.45 3.81
CA ALA A 143 12.62 -3.83 4.27
C ALA A 143 13.19 -3.93 5.70
N VAL A 144 14.28 -3.20 5.99
CA VAL A 144 14.88 -3.12 7.33
C VAL A 144 13.91 -2.47 8.32
N VAL A 145 13.27 -1.37 7.96
CA VAL A 145 12.29 -0.68 8.82
C VAL A 145 11.13 -1.61 9.16
N ILE A 146 10.54 -2.28 8.17
CA ILE A 146 9.45 -3.23 8.38
C ILE A 146 9.90 -4.36 9.31
N ALA A 147 11.08 -4.94 9.06
CA ALA A 147 11.63 -6.01 9.90
C ALA A 147 11.79 -5.57 11.36
N LEU A 148 12.38 -4.39 11.60
CA LEU A 148 12.54 -3.83 12.93
C LEU A 148 11.20 -3.52 13.61
N GLN A 149 10.21 -3.03 12.86
CA GLN A 149 8.85 -2.80 13.38
C GLN A 149 8.14 -4.08 13.82
N GLN A 150 8.50 -5.25 13.28
CA GLN A 150 7.91 -6.51 13.71
C GLN A 150 8.52 -7.05 15.01
N VAL A 151 9.71 -6.58 15.42
CA VAL A 151 10.42 -7.12 16.60
C VAL A 151 9.60 -7.01 17.89
N PRO A 152 9.00 -5.85 18.26
CA PRO A 152 8.19 -5.76 19.47
C PRO A 152 7.00 -6.72 19.46
N ALA A 153 6.29 -6.81 18.33
CA ALA A 153 5.13 -7.69 18.17
C ALA A 153 5.53 -9.18 18.24
N ALA A 154 6.64 -9.57 17.59
CA ALA A 154 7.13 -10.94 17.60
C ALA A 154 7.58 -11.40 19.01
N LEU A 155 8.12 -10.48 19.81
CA LEU A 155 8.52 -10.74 21.20
C LEU A 155 7.34 -10.61 22.18
N GLY A 156 6.18 -10.16 21.73
CA GLY A 156 5.01 -9.91 22.58
C GLY A 156 5.21 -8.72 23.53
N VAL A 157 6.06 -7.75 23.18
CA VAL A 157 6.34 -6.56 23.99
C VAL A 157 5.55 -5.36 23.43
N THR A 158 4.56 -4.89 24.19
CA THR A 158 3.65 -3.80 23.77
C THR A 158 4.13 -2.42 24.16
N ASP A 159 4.95 -2.33 25.22
CA ASP A 159 5.28 -1.05 25.85
C ASP A 159 6.68 -0.57 25.47
N ALA A 160 7.21 -1.04 24.35
CA ALA A 160 8.51 -0.61 23.85
C ALA A 160 8.46 0.87 23.44
N HIS A 161 9.49 1.63 23.82
CA HIS A 161 9.53 3.08 23.59
C HIS A 161 10.79 3.49 22.83
N GLY A 162 10.66 4.53 22.01
CA GLY A 162 11.78 5.11 21.28
C GLY A 162 11.33 6.04 20.17
N GLU A 163 12.14 7.07 19.90
CA GLU A 163 11.90 8.00 18.79
C GLU A 163 12.25 7.39 17.42
N ARG A 164 13.09 6.35 17.41
CA ARG A 164 13.60 5.70 16.21
C ARG A 164 13.22 4.23 16.22
N VAL A 165 12.89 3.69 15.05
CA VAL A 165 12.45 2.29 14.88
C VAL A 165 13.45 1.29 15.45
N TRP A 166 14.75 1.50 15.26
CA TRP A 166 15.79 0.62 15.81
C TRP A 166 15.91 0.70 17.34
N ALA A 167 15.62 1.86 17.93
CA ALA A 167 15.62 2.02 19.39
C ALA A 167 14.44 1.29 20.02
N VAL A 168 13.26 1.36 19.40
CA VAL A 168 12.07 0.61 19.81
C VAL A 168 12.32 -0.91 19.72
N ALA A 169 12.95 -1.38 18.64
CA ALA A 169 13.32 -2.79 18.51
C ALA A 169 14.32 -3.22 19.59
N GLY A 170 15.35 -2.41 19.86
CA GLY A 170 16.34 -2.69 20.91
C GLY A 170 15.74 -2.73 22.32
N ASP A 171 14.86 -1.78 22.66
CA ASP A 171 14.12 -1.76 23.94
C ASP A 171 13.23 -3.00 24.08
N ALA A 172 12.55 -3.41 23.01
CA ALA A 172 11.77 -4.65 23.01
C ALA A 172 12.63 -5.89 23.30
N VAL A 173 13.82 -6.00 22.70
CA VAL A 173 14.76 -7.10 22.99
C VAL A 173 15.21 -7.05 24.46
N ALA A 174 15.62 -5.88 24.96
CA ALA A 174 16.09 -5.74 26.34
C ALA A 174 15.01 -6.17 27.34
N ARG A 175 13.76 -5.74 27.12
CA ARG A 175 12.62 -6.12 27.98
C ARG A 175 12.27 -7.60 27.89
N PHE A 176 12.34 -8.18 26.69
CA PHE A 176 12.11 -9.62 26.51
C PHE A 176 13.15 -10.47 27.25
N VAL A 177 14.41 -10.03 27.30
CA VAL A 177 15.46 -10.73 28.07
C VAL A 177 15.14 -10.75 29.57
N VAL A 178 14.55 -9.67 30.11
CA VAL A 178 14.17 -9.60 31.53
C VAL A 178 12.88 -10.38 31.80
N HIS A 179 11.87 -10.26 30.93
CA HIS A 179 10.57 -10.92 31.06
C HIS A 179 10.23 -11.70 29.78
N PRO A 180 10.77 -12.92 29.62
CA PRO A 180 10.60 -13.68 28.39
C PRO A 180 9.15 -14.13 28.22
N ARG A 181 8.60 -13.88 27.03
CA ARG A 181 7.28 -14.34 26.57
C ARG A 181 7.44 -15.37 25.44
N PRO A 182 7.86 -16.61 25.75
CA PRO A 182 8.21 -17.59 24.72
C PRO A 182 7.04 -17.96 23.82
N ALA A 183 5.81 -17.85 24.31
CA ALA A 183 4.59 -18.08 23.56
C ALA A 183 4.44 -17.17 22.34
N ALA A 184 4.66 -15.86 22.51
CA ALA A 184 4.55 -14.89 21.43
C ALA A 184 5.60 -15.16 20.35
N LEU A 185 6.85 -15.40 20.77
CA LEU A 185 7.96 -15.70 19.86
C LEU A 185 7.75 -17.02 19.11
N ALA A 186 7.34 -18.08 19.81
CA ALA A 186 7.05 -19.38 19.20
C ALA A 186 5.88 -19.29 18.20
N THR A 187 4.84 -18.52 18.53
CA THR A 187 3.71 -18.29 17.63
C THR A 187 4.15 -17.49 16.39
N ALA A 188 4.94 -16.43 16.56
CA ALA A 188 5.47 -15.64 15.46
C ALA A 188 6.35 -16.48 14.51
N ILE A 189 7.29 -17.25 15.07
CA ILE A 189 8.14 -18.18 14.29
C ILE A 189 7.30 -19.26 13.62
N GLY A 190 6.31 -19.82 14.31
CA GLY A 190 5.41 -20.85 13.79
C GLY A 190 4.59 -20.34 12.60
N VAL A 191 4.02 -19.14 12.70
CA VAL A 191 3.29 -18.49 11.60
C VAL A 191 4.22 -18.17 10.43
N ALA A 192 5.42 -17.64 10.70
CA ALA A 192 6.41 -17.37 9.66
C ALA A 192 6.85 -18.66 8.93
N ALA A 193 7.12 -19.73 9.67
CA ALA A 193 7.46 -21.04 9.11
C ALA A 193 6.30 -21.61 8.28
N LEU A 194 5.07 -21.52 8.77
CA LEU A 194 3.87 -21.93 8.03
C LEU A 194 3.76 -21.16 6.71
N MET A 195 3.98 -19.85 6.71
CA MET A 195 3.92 -19.03 5.50
C MET A 195 5.02 -19.41 4.50
N LEU A 196 6.27 -19.55 4.95
CA LEU A 196 7.41 -19.82 4.08
C LEU A 196 7.39 -21.25 3.51
N LEU A 197 7.12 -22.25 4.35
CA LEU A 197 7.09 -23.65 3.96
C LEU A 197 5.80 -23.98 3.21
N GLY A 198 4.66 -23.47 3.69
CA GLY A 198 3.36 -23.68 3.07
C GLY A 198 3.31 -23.09 1.67
N ALA A 199 3.72 -21.82 1.49
CA ALA A 199 3.71 -21.18 0.18
C ALA A 199 4.64 -21.87 -0.83
N ARG A 200 5.72 -22.53 -0.35
CA ARG A 200 6.60 -23.32 -1.20
C ARG A 200 5.91 -24.54 -1.78
N TRP A 201 5.01 -25.16 -1.03
CA TRP A 201 4.34 -26.40 -1.43
C TRP A 201 3.03 -26.10 -2.17
N TRP A 202 2.19 -25.20 -1.64
CA TRP A 202 0.82 -24.97 -2.13
C TRP A 202 0.57 -23.46 -2.37
N PRO A 203 1.16 -22.84 -3.41
CA PRO A 203 1.14 -21.39 -3.62
C PRO A 203 -0.24 -20.76 -3.82
N GLY A 204 -1.29 -21.57 -4.05
CA GLY A 204 -2.67 -21.10 -4.18
C GLY A 204 -3.40 -20.86 -2.85
N VAL A 205 -2.81 -21.23 -1.71
CA VAL A 205 -3.46 -21.13 -0.39
C VAL A 205 -2.97 -19.87 0.36
N PRO A 206 -3.87 -19.06 0.93
CA PRO A 206 -3.50 -17.88 1.72
C PRO A 206 -3.02 -18.29 3.13
N PHE A 207 -1.78 -18.75 3.23
CA PHE A 207 -1.19 -19.22 4.49
C PHE A 207 -1.14 -18.14 5.58
N SER A 208 -1.14 -16.85 5.22
CA SER A 208 -1.27 -15.77 6.19
C SER A 208 -2.60 -15.85 6.97
N LEU A 209 -3.71 -16.12 6.27
CA LEU A 209 -5.02 -16.26 6.92
C LEU A 209 -5.10 -17.53 7.77
N LEU A 210 -4.54 -18.65 7.27
CA LEU A 210 -4.46 -19.89 8.05
C LEU A 210 -3.62 -19.71 9.31
N GLY A 211 -2.51 -18.98 9.22
CA GLY A 211 -1.66 -18.64 10.36
C GLY A 211 -2.39 -17.81 11.39
N VAL A 212 -3.11 -16.77 10.97
CA VAL A 212 -3.96 -15.97 11.87
C VAL A 212 -5.04 -16.84 12.51
N ALA A 213 -5.77 -17.65 11.73
CA ALA A 213 -6.82 -18.51 12.25
C ALA A 213 -6.29 -19.52 13.28
N ALA A 214 -5.15 -20.17 12.99
CA ALA A 214 -4.50 -21.10 13.91
C ALA A 214 -4.03 -20.39 15.19
N ALA A 215 -3.42 -19.21 15.07
CA ALA A 215 -3.01 -18.41 16.22
C ALA A 215 -4.21 -17.95 17.07
N THR A 216 -5.33 -17.57 16.45
CA THR A 216 -6.57 -17.22 17.15
C THR A 216 -7.15 -18.41 17.90
N VAL A 217 -7.23 -19.59 17.26
CA VAL A 217 -7.71 -20.81 17.93
C VAL A 217 -6.81 -21.17 19.11
N LEU A 218 -5.49 -21.08 18.94
CA LEU A 218 -4.53 -21.32 20.01
C LEU A 218 -4.73 -20.35 21.18
N ALA A 219 -4.92 -19.06 20.89
CA ALA A 219 -5.14 -18.03 21.90
C ALA A 219 -6.46 -18.19 22.67
N GLU A 220 -7.51 -18.75 22.05
CA GLU A 220 -8.81 -18.98 22.71
C GLU A 220 -8.89 -20.32 23.45
N THR A 221 -8.18 -21.35 22.97
CA THR A 221 -8.30 -22.71 23.53
C THR A 221 -7.25 -23.02 24.60
N ALA A 222 -6.09 -22.36 24.55
CA ALA A 222 -5.00 -22.56 25.51
C ALA A 222 -4.74 -21.27 26.31
N PRO A 223 -4.34 -21.37 27.60
CA PRO A 223 -4.03 -20.23 28.46
C PRO A 223 -2.66 -19.64 28.11
N VAL A 224 -2.51 -19.20 26.86
CA VAL A 224 -1.28 -18.65 26.31
C VAL A 224 -1.33 -17.12 26.42
N ASP A 225 -0.28 -16.51 26.98
CA ASP A 225 -0.15 -15.06 27.07
C ASP A 225 0.18 -14.47 25.69
N LEU A 226 -0.86 -14.27 24.88
CA LEU A 226 -0.80 -13.62 23.57
C LEU A 226 -1.59 -12.32 23.61
N VAL A 227 -0.98 -11.27 23.06
CA VAL A 227 -1.63 -9.97 22.89
C VAL A 227 -2.80 -10.13 21.92
N ARG A 228 -4.02 -9.81 22.40
CA ARG A 228 -5.24 -9.93 21.61
C ARG A 228 -5.57 -8.61 20.93
N ILE A 229 -5.99 -8.69 19.67
CA ILE A 229 -6.67 -7.58 19.00
C ILE A 229 -8.08 -7.53 19.59
N GLY A 230 -8.48 -6.37 20.13
CA GLY A 230 -9.80 -6.17 20.72
C GLY A 230 -10.95 -6.28 19.70
N ALA A 231 -12.16 -5.92 20.14
CA ALA A 231 -13.35 -5.99 19.30
C ALA A 231 -13.15 -5.22 17.97
N LEU A 232 -13.39 -5.90 16.86
CA LEU A 232 -13.42 -5.27 15.55
C LEU A 232 -14.75 -4.50 15.39
N PRO A 233 -14.72 -3.28 14.83
CA PRO A 233 -15.92 -2.51 14.58
C PRO A 233 -16.84 -3.23 13.59
N GLN A 234 -18.15 -3.11 13.81
CA GLN A 234 -19.18 -3.75 12.99
C GLN A 234 -19.54 -2.93 11.73
N GLY A 235 -18.90 -1.78 11.50
CA GLY A 235 -19.19 -0.91 10.37
C GLY A 235 -18.11 0.12 10.08
N LEU A 236 -18.22 0.76 8.91
CA LEU A 236 -17.39 1.90 8.54
C LEU A 236 -17.87 3.15 9.32
N PRO A 237 -16.95 3.96 9.86
CA PRO A 237 -17.33 5.20 10.51
C PRO A 237 -17.96 6.15 9.48
N ALA A 238 -18.96 6.93 9.92
CA ALA A 238 -19.57 7.94 9.07
C ALA A 238 -18.51 8.95 8.60
N PRO A 239 -18.52 9.36 7.31
CA PRO A 239 -17.61 10.39 6.83
C PRO A 239 -17.89 11.69 7.60
N SER A 240 -16.83 12.26 8.18
CA SER A 240 -16.91 13.53 8.90
C SER A 240 -15.86 14.48 8.35
N LEU A 241 -16.16 15.77 8.34
CA LEU A 241 -15.18 16.82 8.00
C LEU A 241 -14.54 17.43 9.26
N ALA A 242 -14.80 16.85 10.42
CA ALA A 242 -14.31 17.31 11.72
C ALA A 242 -12.78 17.25 11.86
N PHE A 243 -12.10 16.56 10.94
CA PHE A 243 -10.64 16.50 10.89
C PHE A 243 -9.99 17.72 10.22
N LEU A 244 -10.77 18.59 9.56
CA LEU A 244 -10.25 19.76 8.88
C LEU A 244 -10.00 20.89 9.88
N ASP A 245 -8.73 21.03 10.29
CA ASP A 245 -8.27 22.16 11.09
C ASP A 245 -7.29 23.02 10.26
N PRO A 246 -7.72 24.20 9.75
CA PRO A 246 -6.85 25.11 9.04
C PRO A 246 -5.65 25.59 9.85
N GLY A 247 -5.76 25.64 11.18
CA GLY A 247 -4.66 26.05 12.08
C GLY A 247 -3.52 25.04 12.10
N ALA A 248 -3.81 23.75 11.89
CA ALA A 248 -2.82 22.68 11.89
C ALA A 248 -2.04 22.56 10.56
N ILE A 249 -2.47 23.23 9.49
CA ILE A 249 -1.85 23.10 8.16
C ILE A 249 -0.34 23.37 8.20
N GLY A 250 0.08 24.47 8.83
CA GLY A 250 1.49 24.85 8.88
C GLY A 250 2.37 23.82 9.58
N VAL A 251 1.85 23.23 10.67
CA VAL A 251 2.58 22.25 11.49
C VAL A 251 2.58 20.86 10.85
N LEU A 252 1.48 20.49 10.16
CA LEU A 252 1.33 19.17 9.53
C LEU A 252 1.90 19.11 8.11
N LEU A 253 2.24 20.26 7.49
CA LEU A 253 2.77 20.31 6.13
C LEU A 253 4.02 19.46 5.91
N PRO A 254 5.05 19.46 6.79
CA PRO A 254 6.23 18.60 6.62
C PRO A 254 5.86 17.12 6.61
N SER A 255 4.97 16.69 7.51
CA SER A 255 4.47 15.31 7.58
C SER A 255 3.67 14.95 6.32
N ALA A 256 2.82 15.85 5.83
CA ALA A 256 2.06 15.65 4.59
C ALA A 256 2.98 15.52 3.36
N LEU A 257 4.04 16.32 3.28
CA LEU A 257 5.03 16.21 2.21
C LEU A 257 5.82 14.90 2.29
N ALA A 258 6.21 14.47 3.50
CA ALA A 258 6.88 13.19 3.72
C ALA A 258 5.98 12.01 3.33
N VAL A 259 4.72 12.02 3.75
CA VAL A 259 3.73 10.99 3.39
C VAL A 259 3.47 10.99 1.87
N ALA A 260 3.31 12.16 1.24
CA ALA A 260 3.14 12.26 -0.20
C ALA A 260 4.34 11.70 -0.97
N ALA A 261 5.56 12.03 -0.53
CA ALA A 261 6.79 11.53 -1.15
C ALA A 261 6.90 10.00 -1.02
N LEU A 262 6.67 9.45 0.17
CA LEU A 262 6.67 8.00 0.40
C LEU A 262 5.60 7.29 -0.44
N ALA A 263 4.36 7.81 -0.43
CA ALA A 263 3.26 7.25 -1.20
C ALA A 263 3.54 7.27 -2.72
N ALA A 264 4.10 8.36 -3.23
CA ALA A 264 4.50 8.45 -4.63
C ALA A 264 5.56 7.40 -4.96
N LEU A 265 6.63 7.29 -4.15
CA LEU A 265 7.70 6.34 -4.37
C LEU A 265 7.20 4.89 -4.32
N GLU A 266 6.43 4.50 -3.30
CA GLU A 266 5.87 3.15 -3.19
C GLU A 266 4.95 2.79 -4.37
N SER A 267 4.07 3.71 -4.77
CA SER A 267 3.19 3.51 -5.93
C SER A 267 4.00 3.32 -7.22
N LEU A 268 5.04 4.12 -7.44
CA LEU A 268 5.90 3.99 -8.62
C LEU A 268 6.66 2.68 -8.65
N LEU A 269 7.26 2.27 -7.52
CA LEU A 269 7.99 1.00 -7.44
C LEU A 269 7.08 -0.20 -7.67
N SER A 270 5.91 -0.20 -7.02
CA SER A 270 4.88 -1.23 -7.23
C SER A 270 4.43 -1.28 -8.70
N ALA A 271 4.26 -0.12 -9.33
CA ALA A 271 3.87 -0.06 -10.73
C ALA A 271 4.97 -0.58 -11.67
N THR A 272 6.25 -0.26 -11.41
CA THR A 272 7.37 -0.77 -12.23
C THR A 272 7.50 -2.29 -12.15
N VAL A 273 7.24 -2.89 -10.98
CA VAL A 273 7.20 -4.34 -10.82
C VAL A 273 6.00 -4.95 -11.55
N ALA A 274 4.82 -4.33 -11.42
CA ALA A 274 3.61 -4.76 -12.10
C ALA A 274 3.77 -4.74 -13.63
N ASP A 275 4.40 -3.70 -14.18
CA ASP A 275 4.71 -3.60 -15.60
C ASP A 275 5.63 -4.74 -16.09
N GLY A 276 6.59 -5.13 -15.26
CA GLY A 276 7.48 -6.27 -15.53
C GLY A 276 6.78 -7.63 -15.53
N MET A 277 5.61 -7.75 -14.88
CA MET A 277 4.80 -8.96 -14.85
C MET A 277 3.86 -9.08 -16.07
N THR A 278 3.60 -7.98 -16.78
CA THR A 278 2.72 -7.96 -17.96
C THR A 278 3.52 -7.88 -19.26
N VAL A 279 3.32 -8.85 -20.17
CA VAL A 279 3.84 -8.74 -21.54
C VAL A 279 2.97 -7.74 -22.31
N GLY A 280 3.38 -6.46 -22.36
CA GLY A 280 2.82 -5.45 -23.27
C GLY A 280 1.88 -4.40 -22.66
N GLU A 281 1.72 -4.34 -21.33
CA GLU A 281 1.08 -3.21 -20.64
C GLU A 281 2.12 -2.41 -19.85
N ARG A 282 2.02 -1.08 -19.86
CA ARG A 282 2.88 -0.17 -19.10
C ARG A 282 2.02 0.82 -18.35
N HIS A 283 2.34 1.06 -17.09
CA HIS A 283 1.74 2.07 -16.23
C HIS A 283 2.01 3.48 -16.78
N ASP A 284 1.02 4.37 -16.67
CA ASP A 284 1.18 5.79 -16.98
C ASP A 284 1.45 6.60 -15.70
N PRO A 285 2.71 6.97 -15.41
CA PRO A 285 3.06 7.74 -14.22
C PRO A 285 2.55 9.20 -14.25
N THR A 286 1.91 9.64 -15.34
CA THR A 286 1.46 11.05 -15.53
C THR A 286 0.04 11.23 -16.06
N GLY A 287 -0.68 10.17 -16.37
CA GLY A 287 -1.93 10.23 -17.14
C GLY A 287 -1.79 10.91 -18.51
N SER A 288 -0.60 10.88 -19.14
CA SER A 288 -0.38 11.52 -20.45
C SER A 288 0.31 10.62 -21.49
N CYS A 289 -0.49 10.08 -22.40
CA CYS A 289 -0.01 9.67 -23.72
C CYS A 289 0.06 10.91 -24.63
N SER A 290 1.27 11.33 -25.04
CA SER A 290 1.47 12.41 -26.02
C SER A 290 1.33 11.87 -27.44
N ALA A 291 0.35 12.38 -28.18
CA ALA A 291 0.10 12.06 -29.58
C ALA A 291 1.08 12.81 -30.51
N ARG A 292 1.95 12.06 -31.20
CA ARG A 292 2.28 12.32 -32.60
C ARG A 292 1.78 11.09 -33.36
N GLY A 293 0.60 11.22 -33.99
CA GLY A 293 -0.13 10.12 -34.63
C GLY A 293 -1.12 9.43 -33.70
N TRP A 294 -2.42 9.54 -34.00
CA TRP A 294 -3.55 8.92 -33.30
C TRP A 294 -3.45 7.37 -33.27
N PRO A 295 -4.04 6.64 -32.29
CA PRO A 295 -5.36 6.90 -31.70
C PRO A 295 -5.42 7.02 -30.17
N THR A 296 -6.42 7.78 -29.72
CA THR A 296 -6.79 8.15 -28.35
C THR A 296 -7.23 6.95 -27.49
N SER A 297 -6.31 6.41 -26.68
CA SER A 297 -6.58 5.76 -25.39
C SER A 297 -5.27 5.30 -24.74
N PRO A 298 -5.11 5.31 -23.40
CA PRO A 298 -3.93 4.74 -22.73
C PRO A 298 -3.73 3.24 -23.02
N ARG A 299 -4.79 2.52 -23.45
CA ARG A 299 -4.76 1.10 -23.86
C ARG A 299 -4.27 0.84 -25.29
N ARG A 300 -3.77 1.84 -26.04
CA ARG A 300 -3.41 1.71 -27.48
C ARG A 300 -1.92 1.65 -27.81
N CYS A 301 -1.03 1.45 -26.83
CA CYS A 301 0.36 1.06 -27.13
C CYS A 301 0.53 -0.46 -27.35
N SER A 302 -0.44 -1.29 -26.96
CA SER A 302 -0.33 -2.77 -27.03
C SER A 302 -0.70 -3.39 -28.38
N ALA A 303 -1.05 -2.59 -29.40
CA ALA A 303 -1.42 -3.13 -30.72
C ALA A 303 -0.25 -3.21 -31.73
N VAL A 304 0.96 -2.76 -31.38
CA VAL A 304 2.12 -2.66 -32.30
C VAL A 304 3.20 -3.70 -32.01
N SER A 305 2.84 -4.84 -31.43
CA SER A 305 3.75 -5.99 -31.23
C SER A 305 3.16 -7.31 -31.72
N ARG A 306 2.43 -7.29 -32.84
CA ARG A 306 2.37 -8.49 -33.68
C ARG A 306 3.62 -8.48 -34.57
N PRO A 307 4.47 -9.53 -34.55
CA PRO A 307 5.51 -9.66 -35.56
C PRO A 307 4.85 -9.64 -36.95
N PRO A 308 5.49 -9.01 -37.97
CA PRO A 308 4.96 -9.06 -39.33
C PRO A 308 4.79 -10.52 -39.76
N PRO A 309 3.75 -10.88 -40.55
CA PRO A 309 3.67 -12.21 -41.13
C PRO A 309 4.94 -12.48 -41.93
N PRO A 310 5.47 -13.73 -41.93
CA PRO A 310 6.65 -14.06 -42.72
C PRO A 310 6.37 -13.72 -44.19
N SER A 311 7.30 -13.00 -44.81
CA SER A 311 7.26 -12.70 -46.24
C SER A 311 7.13 -14.01 -47.04
N PRO A 312 6.28 -14.09 -48.08
CA PRO A 312 6.31 -15.22 -48.98
C PRO A 312 7.71 -15.30 -49.60
N ALA A 313 8.31 -16.48 -49.53
CA ALA A 313 9.59 -16.75 -50.19
C ALA A 313 9.47 -16.43 -51.69
N PRO A 314 10.46 -15.77 -52.30
CA PRO A 314 10.48 -15.59 -53.75
C PRO A 314 10.54 -16.95 -54.47
N PRO A 315 10.00 -17.02 -55.71
CA PRO A 315 9.82 -18.27 -56.46
C PRO A 315 11.14 -18.98 -56.80
#